data_AF-A0A957R1K5-F1
#
_entry.id   AF-A0A957R1K5-F1
#
_cell.length_a   1.000
_cell.length_b   1.000
_cell.length_c   1.000
_cell.angle_alpha   90.00
_cell.angle_beta   90.00
_cell.angle_gamma   90.00
#
_symmetry.space_group_name_H-M   'P 1'
#
loop_
_entity.id
_entity.type
_entity.pdbx_description
1 polymer ?
#
loop_
_entity_poly.entity_id
_entity_poly.type
_entity_poly.pdbx_seq_one_letter_code
_entity_poly.pdbx_strand_id
1 'polypeptide(L)'
;AVTVAPEDPIVPFDGETRIRIVQSRANEYYQLWREETALGEPVKGTGRDRLLPTGRLTGTTSLRLHITQPDATWPVEQWLPINVQVLPEADIPLAIVSSGAPGQPLEIELARSTVGVIYQLMHGEEQFGPAVDGTGQPLRLRSNPLDAAPEALTVRAQLADAPELAVTFSQPIVVEWLA
;
A
#
# COMPACT_ATOMS: atom_id res chain seq x y z
N ALA A 1 -8.99 -20.27 21.22
CA ALA A 1 -8.08 -19.15 20.92
C ALA A 1 -8.94 -17.97 20.46
N VAL A 2 -8.50 -16.73 20.72
CA VAL A 2 -9.15 -15.54 20.13
C VAL A 2 -8.83 -15.51 18.63
N THR A 3 -9.83 -15.25 17.78
CA THR A 3 -9.62 -15.08 16.34
C THR A 3 -9.29 -13.61 16.07
N VAL A 4 -8.15 -13.39 15.41
CA VAL A 4 -7.65 -12.05 15.09
C VAL A 4 -7.15 -11.99 13.66
N ALA A 5 -7.47 -10.91 12.94
CA ALA A 5 -7.00 -10.65 11.58
C ALA A 5 -7.08 -9.14 11.28
N PRO A 6 -6.29 -8.62 10.34
CA PRO A 6 -6.54 -7.29 9.79
C PRO A 6 -7.87 -7.28 9.02
N GLU A 7 -8.56 -6.13 9.00
CA GLU A 7 -9.74 -5.92 8.13
C GLU A 7 -9.32 -6.02 6.66
N ASP A 8 -8.18 -5.39 6.33
CA ASP A 8 -7.50 -5.51 5.04
C ASP A 8 -6.06 -6.01 5.23
N PRO A 9 -5.72 -7.21 4.73
CA PRO A 9 -4.37 -7.79 4.89
C PRO A 9 -3.32 -7.18 3.96
N ILE A 10 -3.75 -6.47 2.92
CA ILE A 10 -2.91 -5.75 1.96
C ILE A 10 -3.43 -4.31 1.93
N VAL A 11 -2.55 -3.34 2.19
CA VAL A 11 -2.90 -1.91 2.18
C VAL A 11 -1.99 -1.11 1.26
N PRO A 12 -2.45 0.03 0.73
CA PRO A 12 -1.58 0.95 0.02
C PRO A 12 -0.52 1.53 0.96
N PHE A 13 0.65 1.87 0.40
CA PHE A 13 1.69 2.60 1.12
C PHE A 13 1.18 3.92 1.69
N ASP A 14 1.58 4.20 2.94
CA ASP A 14 1.07 5.30 3.78
C ASP A 14 -0.43 5.19 4.16
N GLY A 15 -1.06 4.06 3.81
CA GLY A 15 -2.41 3.69 4.23
C GLY A 15 -2.46 3.11 5.65
N GLU A 16 -3.66 2.79 6.10
CA GLU A 16 -3.91 2.15 7.41
C GLU A 16 -4.93 1.02 7.28
N THR A 17 -4.97 0.14 8.27
CA THR A 17 -6.03 -0.86 8.45
C THR A 17 -6.40 -0.93 9.93
N ARG A 18 -7.29 -1.85 10.27
CA ARG A 18 -7.65 -2.16 11.65
C ARG A 18 -7.47 -3.63 11.90
N ILE A 19 -7.08 -3.97 13.11
CA ILE A 19 -7.06 -5.35 13.57
C ILE A 19 -8.40 -5.66 14.20
N ARG A 20 -9.10 -6.63 13.61
CA ARG A 20 -10.36 -7.16 14.14
C ARG A 20 -10.08 -8.30 15.09
N ILE A 21 -10.62 -8.17 16.28
CA ILE A 21 -10.63 -9.19 17.33
C ILE A 21 -12.07 -9.69 17.44
N VAL A 22 -12.31 -10.89 16.93
CA VAL A 22 -13.66 -11.46 16.87
C VAL A 22 -14.10 -11.90 18.26
N GLN A 23 -15.30 -11.47 18.68
CA GLN A 23 -15.89 -11.85 19.97
C GLN A 23 -14.91 -11.70 21.16
N SER A 24 -14.31 -10.50 21.30
CA SER A 24 -13.39 -10.19 22.40
C SER A 24 -13.95 -10.59 23.76
N ARG A 25 -13.11 -11.04 24.69
CA ARG A 25 -13.55 -11.49 26.02
C ARG A 25 -13.58 -10.33 27.00
N ALA A 26 -14.64 -10.24 27.81
CA ALA A 26 -14.89 -9.07 28.68
C ALA A 26 -13.86 -8.87 29.82
N ASN A 27 -13.10 -9.91 30.14
CA ASN A 27 -12.04 -9.91 31.16
C ASN A 27 -10.63 -9.78 30.56
N GLU A 28 -10.50 -9.55 29.25
CA GLU A 28 -9.23 -9.34 28.54
C GLU A 28 -9.09 -7.87 28.12
N TYR A 29 -7.84 -7.38 28.14
CA TYR A 29 -7.43 -6.14 27.49
C TYR A 29 -6.57 -6.45 26.29
N TYR A 30 -6.74 -5.67 25.24
CA TYR A 30 -6.13 -5.87 23.94
C TYR A 30 -5.38 -4.61 23.54
N GLN A 31 -4.11 -4.75 23.22
CA GLN A 31 -3.30 -3.64 22.74
C GLN A 31 -2.49 -4.10 21.54
N LEU A 32 -2.49 -3.30 20.49
CA LEU A 32 -1.71 -3.58 19.30
C LEU A 32 -0.31 -3.02 19.50
N TRP A 33 0.71 -3.75 19.04
CA TRP A 33 2.10 -3.36 19.15
C TRP A 33 2.79 -3.51 17.79
N ARG A 34 3.71 -2.59 17.51
CA ARG A 34 4.64 -2.65 16.39
C ARG A 34 6.04 -2.63 16.98
N GLU A 35 6.77 -3.73 16.81
CA GLU A 35 8.02 -3.95 17.54
C GLU A 35 7.79 -3.67 19.04
N GLU A 36 8.65 -2.90 19.69
CA GLU A 36 8.56 -2.56 21.12
C GLU A 36 7.69 -1.32 21.40
N THR A 37 6.91 -0.86 20.43
CA THR A 37 6.04 0.32 20.58
C THR A 37 4.57 -0.08 20.57
N ALA A 38 3.84 0.33 21.61
CA ALA A 38 2.39 0.20 21.65
C ALA A 38 1.70 1.16 20.67
N LEU A 39 0.73 0.64 19.94
CA LEU A 39 -0.16 1.38 19.06
C LEU A 39 -1.47 1.69 19.80
N GLY A 40 -1.48 2.82 20.50
CA GLY A 40 -2.60 3.29 21.31
C GLY A 40 -2.70 2.62 22.68
N GLU A 41 -3.76 2.96 23.42
CA GLU A 41 -4.02 2.44 24.77
C GLU A 41 -4.65 1.04 24.76
N PRO A 42 -4.51 0.25 25.83
CA PRO A 42 -5.19 -1.04 25.95
C PRO A 42 -6.72 -0.91 25.90
N VAL A 43 -7.37 -1.71 25.06
CA VAL A 43 -8.83 -1.74 24.87
C VAL A 43 -9.43 -2.92 25.61
N LYS A 44 -10.38 -2.67 26.51
CA LYS A 44 -11.12 -3.72 27.22
C LYS A 44 -12.06 -4.47 26.27
N GLY A 45 -12.07 -5.80 26.31
CA GLY A 45 -13.05 -6.61 25.58
C GLY A 45 -14.48 -6.46 26.11
N THR A 46 -15.47 -6.88 25.31
CA THR A 46 -16.90 -6.70 25.64
C THR A 46 -17.80 -7.88 25.32
N GLY A 47 -17.26 -9.03 24.91
CA GLY A 47 -18.06 -10.12 24.33
C GLY A 47 -18.47 -9.87 22.87
N ARG A 48 -17.94 -8.82 22.24
CA ARG A 48 -18.21 -8.38 20.87
C ARG A 48 -16.92 -8.09 20.12
N ASP A 49 -17.00 -7.88 18.83
CA ASP A 49 -15.84 -7.51 18.03
C ASP A 49 -15.18 -6.21 18.53
N ARG A 50 -13.85 -6.19 18.50
CA ARG A 50 -13.05 -4.97 18.72
C ARG A 50 -12.21 -4.69 17.49
N LEU A 51 -12.02 -3.41 17.21
CA LEU A 51 -11.17 -2.91 16.13
C LEU A 51 -10.08 -2.04 16.75
N LEU A 52 -8.82 -2.38 16.47
CA LEU A 52 -7.66 -1.63 16.92
C LEU A 52 -6.98 -1.03 15.68
N PRO A 53 -6.79 0.30 15.61
CA PRO A 53 -6.16 0.93 14.45
C PRO A 53 -4.67 0.59 14.39
N THR A 54 -4.14 0.35 13.18
CA THR A 54 -2.69 0.14 12.97
C THR A 54 -1.90 1.44 12.93
N GLY A 55 -2.58 2.57 12.75
CA GLY A 55 -1.98 3.80 12.22
C GLY A 55 -1.45 3.60 10.80
N ARG A 56 -0.79 4.63 10.27
CA ARG A 56 -0.20 4.58 8.93
C ARG A 56 0.94 3.55 8.83
N LEU A 57 1.02 2.91 7.68
CA LEU A 57 1.96 1.83 7.36
C LEU A 57 2.77 2.20 6.11
N THR A 58 4.08 2.36 6.30
CA THR A 58 5.06 2.67 5.24
C THR A 58 5.90 1.46 4.85
N GLY A 59 5.51 0.26 5.28
CA GLY A 59 6.24 -0.96 4.97
C GLY A 59 5.50 -2.18 5.46
N THR A 60 5.69 -3.30 4.76
CA THR A 60 5.16 -4.60 5.19
C THR A 60 5.64 -4.90 6.60
N THR A 61 4.73 -5.23 7.50
CA THR A 61 5.02 -5.30 8.92
C THR A 61 4.38 -6.51 9.59
N SER A 62 5.02 -6.97 10.66
CA SER A 62 4.47 -7.94 11.59
C SER A 62 4.11 -7.22 12.88
N LEU A 63 2.81 -7.04 13.09
CA LEU A 63 2.24 -6.49 14.30
C LEU A 63 2.07 -7.61 15.33
N ARG A 64 1.97 -7.22 16.61
CA ARG A 64 1.67 -8.15 17.69
C ARG A 64 0.45 -7.67 18.45
N LEU A 65 -0.53 -8.55 18.66
CA LEU A 65 -1.62 -8.29 19.60
C LEU A 65 -1.19 -8.79 20.98
N HIS A 66 -1.08 -7.85 21.91
CA HIS A 66 -0.85 -8.09 23.32
C HIS A 66 -2.20 -8.26 24.02
N ILE A 67 -2.39 -9.40 24.69
CA ILE A 67 -3.60 -9.72 25.44
C ILE A 67 -3.24 -9.89 26.91
N THR A 68 -3.89 -9.13 27.79
CA THR A 68 -3.67 -9.22 29.24
C THR A 68 -4.97 -9.49 30.00
N GLN A 69 -4.86 -10.24 31.09
CA GLN A 69 -5.94 -10.45 32.07
C GLN A 69 -5.41 -10.13 33.48
N PRO A 70 -5.32 -8.84 33.86
CA PRO A 70 -4.68 -8.44 35.12
C PRO A 70 -5.51 -8.87 36.35
N ASP A 71 -6.83 -8.95 36.21
CA ASP A 71 -7.76 -9.31 37.29
C ASP A 71 -7.98 -10.83 37.41
N ALA A 72 -7.31 -11.64 36.57
CA ALA A 72 -7.41 -13.08 36.65
C ALA A 72 -6.73 -13.58 37.93
N THR A 73 -7.24 -14.71 38.45
CA THR A 73 -6.63 -15.41 39.58
C THR A 73 -5.14 -15.54 39.32
N TRP A 74 -4.74 -16.17 38.20
CA TRP A 74 -3.37 -16.13 37.67
C TRP A 74 -3.34 -15.21 36.45
N PRO A 75 -2.60 -14.08 36.51
CA PRO A 75 -2.50 -13.16 35.38
C PRO A 75 -2.02 -13.87 34.11
N VAL A 76 -2.67 -13.57 32.99
CA VAL A 76 -2.34 -14.13 31.68
C VAL A 76 -1.79 -13.02 30.80
N GLU A 77 -0.72 -13.33 30.09
CA GLU A 77 -0.13 -12.52 29.04
C GLU A 77 0.06 -13.37 27.79
N GLN A 78 -0.43 -12.88 26.65
CA GLN A 78 -0.32 -13.57 25.37
C GLN A 78 0.02 -12.58 24.25
N TRP A 79 0.89 -13.03 23.33
CA TRP A 79 1.29 -12.31 22.13
C TRP A 79 0.88 -13.10 20.89
N LEU A 80 0.10 -12.47 20.00
CA LEU A 80 -0.31 -13.07 18.72
C LEU A 80 0.27 -12.28 17.54
N PRO A 81 1.01 -12.91 16.62
CA PRO A 81 1.54 -12.24 15.45
C PRO A 81 0.43 -11.97 14.42
N ILE A 82 0.51 -10.82 13.74
CA ILE A 82 -0.42 -10.40 12.70
C ILE A 82 0.39 -9.74 11.58
N ASN A 83 0.30 -10.27 10.37
CA ASN A 83 1.03 -9.73 9.23
C ASN A 83 0.13 -8.82 8.41
N VAL A 84 0.66 -7.67 8.01
CA VAL A 84 0.02 -6.74 7.07
C VAL A 84 1.02 -6.42 5.97
N GLN A 85 0.63 -6.67 4.73
CA GLN A 85 1.43 -6.35 3.56
C GLN A 85 1.15 -4.91 3.12
N VAL A 86 2.20 -4.19 2.75
CA VAL A 86 2.10 -2.83 2.19
C VAL A 86 2.63 -2.85 0.77
N LEU A 87 1.84 -2.34 -0.17
CA LEU A 87 2.21 -2.22 -1.59
C LEU A 87 1.89 -0.81 -2.10
N PRO A 88 2.56 -0.33 -3.16
CA PRO A 88 2.11 0.87 -3.87
C PRO A 88 0.66 0.75 -4.36
N GLU A 89 -0.05 1.88 -4.40
CA GLU A 89 -1.36 1.98 -5.05
C GLU A 89 -1.20 1.92 -6.58
N ALA A 90 -1.99 1.08 -7.26
CA ALA A 90 -1.83 0.77 -8.69
C ALA A 90 -3.10 0.91 -9.54
N ASP A 91 -4.15 1.49 -8.95
CA ASP A 91 -5.44 1.82 -9.58
C ASP A 91 -5.65 3.34 -9.72
N ILE A 92 -4.55 4.09 -9.76
CA ILE A 92 -4.58 5.53 -9.94
C ILE A 92 -4.90 5.85 -11.42
N PRO A 93 -5.85 6.77 -11.70
CA PRO A 93 -6.17 7.16 -13.07
C PRO A 93 -4.97 7.72 -13.84
N LEU A 94 -4.84 7.31 -15.09
CA LEU A 94 -3.83 7.75 -16.04
C LEU A 94 -4.49 8.54 -17.18
N ALA A 95 -3.86 9.63 -17.60
CA ALA A 95 -4.31 10.44 -18.73
C ALA A 95 -3.15 10.77 -19.68
N ILE A 96 -3.36 10.61 -20.98
CA ILE A 96 -2.43 11.12 -21.99
C ILE A 96 -2.56 12.65 -22.03
N VAL A 97 -1.47 13.34 -21.72
CA VAL A 97 -1.40 14.82 -21.78
C VAL A 97 -0.96 15.26 -23.17
N SER A 98 0.00 14.55 -23.76
CA SER A 98 0.38 14.73 -25.16
C SER A 98 0.74 13.38 -25.77
N SER A 99 0.13 13.06 -26.90
CA SER A 99 0.28 11.77 -27.61
C SER A 99 1.65 11.62 -28.31
N GLY A 100 2.52 12.63 -28.24
CA GLY A 100 3.71 12.74 -29.08
C GLY A 100 3.38 12.84 -30.58
N ALA A 101 4.42 12.86 -31.39
CA ALA A 101 4.45 12.50 -32.82
C ALA A 101 5.55 11.42 -33.00
N PRO A 102 5.67 10.73 -34.15
CA PRO A 102 6.78 9.82 -34.38
C PRO A 102 8.14 10.49 -34.08
N GLY A 103 8.97 9.82 -33.28
CA GLY A 103 10.25 10.33 -32.79
C GLY A 103 10.14 11.37 -31.66
N GLN A 104 8.95 11.60 -31.11
CA GLN A 104 8.74 12.45 -29.93
C GLN A 104 8.25 11.62 -28.73
N PRO A 105 8.55 12.05 -27.51
CA PRO A 105 8.06 11.39 -26.31
C PRO A 105 6.58 11.72 -26.04
N LEU A 106 5.92 10.77 -25.38
CA LEU A 106 4.60 10.88 -24.79
C LEU A 106 4.71 11.51 -23.39
N GLU A 107 3.73 12.33 -23.02
CA GLU A 107 3.52 12.73 -21.62
C GLU A 107 2.23 12.12 -21.09
N ILE A 108 2.34 11.46 -19.95
CA ILE A 108 1.25 10.84 -19.21
C ILE A 108 1.16 11.50 -17.85
N GLU A 109 -0.06 11.84 -17.43
CA GLU A 109 -0.35 12.29 -16.09
C GLU A 109 -0.93 11.16 -15.26
N LEU A 110 -0.34 10.96 -14.09
CA LEU A 110 -0.86 10.16 -13.00
C LEU A 110 -1.65 11.10 -12.07
N ALA A 111 -2.94 10.86 -11.89
CA ALA A 111 -3.85 11.79 -11.20
C ALA A 111 -3.50 12.07 -9.73
N ARG A 112 -2.70 11.21 -9.10
CA ARG A 112 -2.09 11.43 -7.78
C ARG A 112 -0.81 10.60 -7.67
N SER A 113 0.09 10.96 -6.78
CA SER A 113 1.27 10.16 -6.47
C SER A 113 1.52 10.16 -4.97
N THR A 114 2.29 9.19 -4.48
CA THR A 114 2.60 9.05 -3.06
C THR A 114 4.09 9.29 -2.82
N VAL A 115 4.43 10.15 -1.86
CA VAL A 115 5.83 10.35 -1.44
C VAL A 115 6.39 9.02 -0.93
N GLY A 116 7.59 8.64 -1.35
CA GLY A 116 8.20 7.35 -1.00
C GLY A 116 7.86 6.22 -1.99
N VAL A 117 7.07 6.50 -3.03
CA VAL A 117 6.82 5.61 -4.16
C VAL A 117 7.50 6.17 -5.41
N ILE A 118 8.22 5.33 -6.14
CA ILE A 118 8.84 5.66 -7.42
C ILE A 118 7.96 5.10 -8.54
N TYR A 119 7.65 5.94 -9.53
CA TYR A 119 6.83 5.58 -10.69
C TYR A 119 7.69 5.51 -11.93
N GLN A 120 7.50 4.44 -12.71
CA GLN A 120 8.26 4.16 -13.92
C GLN A 120 7.31 3.78 -15.05
N LEU A 121 7.43 4.46 -16.19
CA LEU A 121 6.75 4.03 -17.41
C LEU A 121 7.45 2.80 -17.98
N MET A 122 6.67 1.80 -18.39
CA MET A 122 7.15 0.51 -18.85
C MET A 122 6.61 0.21 -20.26
N HIS A 123 7.43 -0.47 -21.05
CA HIS A 123 7.03 -1.09 -22.31
C HIS A 123 7.34 -2.59 -22.20
N GLY A 124 6.31 -3.41 -22.00
CA GLY A 124 6.50 -4.78 -21.55
C GLY A 124 7.20 -4.81 -20.19
N GLU A 125 8.36 -5.47 -20.12
CA GLU A 125 9.20 -5.55 -18.90
C GLU A 125 10.31 -4.50 -18.86
N GLU A 126 10.47 -3.70 -19.92
CA GLU A 126 11.55 -2.73 -20.05
C GLU A 126 11.12 -1.33 -19.57
N GLN A 127 12.06 -0.61 -18.95
CA GLN A 127 11.86 0.78 -18.56
C GLN A 127 11.78 1.66 -19.81
N PHE A 128 10.76 2.50 -19.90
CA PHE A 128 10.47 3.32 -21.07
C PHE A 128 10.33 4.80 -20.72
N GLY A 129 11.43 5.41 -20.29
CA GLY A 129 11.49 6.77 -19.77
C GLY A 129 12.22 6.81 -18.43
N PRO A 130 12.47 8.01 -17.85
CA PRO A 130 13.03 8.11 -16.51
C PRO A 130 12.03 7.70 -15.43
N ALA A 131 12.56 7.13 -14.35
CA ALA A 131 11.83 6.96 -13.10
C ALA A 131 11.56 8.34 -12.46
N VAL A 132 10.42 8.50 -11.81
CA VAL A 132 10.01 9.75 -11.18
C VAL A 132 9.52 9.48 -9.75
N ASP A 133 10.07 10.21 -8.79
CA ASP A 133 9.64 10.14 -7.39
C ASP A 133 8.24 10.74 -7.22
N GLY A 134 7.40 10.05 -6.46
CA GLY A 134 6.10 10.56 -6.05
C GLY A 134 6.22 11.78 -5.14
N THR A 135 5.31 12.73 -5.31
CA THR A 135 5.35 14.04 -4.65
C THR A 135 4.17 14.31 -3.74
N GLY A 136 3.21 13.38 -3.65
CA GLY A 136 1.93 13.62 -2.95
C GLY A 136 0.90 14.38 -3.80
N GLN A 137 1.24 14.71 -5.06
CA GLN A 137 0.44 15.48 -6.01
C GLN A 137 0.34 14.74 -7.35
N PRO A 138 -0.47 15.19 -8.32
CA PRO A 138 -0.42 14.65 -9.67
C PRO A 138 1.02 14.67 -10.23
N LEU A 139 1.40 13.62 -10.97
CA LEU A 139 2.76 13.41 -11.45
C LEU A 139 2.76 13.22 -12.97
N ARG A 140 3.74 13.80 -13.66
CA ARG A 140 3.94 13.56 -15.10
C ARG A 140 5.06 12.56 -15.32
N LEU A 141 4.76 11.53 -16.08
CA LEU A 141 5.71 10.57 -16.61
C LEU A 141 5.96 10.91 -18.08
N ARG A 142 7.23 10.90 -18.47
CA ARG A 142 7.64 11.13 -19.84
C ARG A 142 8.23 9.86 -20.40
N SER A 143 7.82 9.47 -21.60
CA SER A 143 8.39 8.30 -22.26
C SER A 143 9.74 8.60 -22.92
N ASN A 144 10.43 7.54 -23.36
CA ASN A 144 11.41 7.68 -24.43
C ASN A 144 10.71 8.06 -25.75
N PRO A 145 11.41 8.63 -26.75
CA PRO A 145 10.85 8.85 -28.08
C PRO A 145 10.20 7.58 -28.66
N LEU A 146 9.05 7.74 -29.33
CA LEU A 146 8.33 6.63 -29.93
C LEU A 146 8.45 6.67 -31.46
N ASP A 147 9.13 5.71 -32.05
CA ASP A 147 9.25 5.61 -33.52
C ASP A 147 8.06 4.89 -34.17
N ALA A 148 7.25 4.19 -33.37
CA ALA A 148 6.00 3.55 -33.75
C ALA A 148 4.99 3.64 -32.58
N ALA A 149 3.70 3.40 -32.86
CA ALA A 149 2.72 3.31 -31.78
C ALA A 149 3.08 2.08 -30.91
N PRO A 150 3.29 2.24 -29.59
CA PRO A 150 3.55 1.13 -28.69
C PRO A 150 2.26 0.31 -28.57
N GLU A 151 2.36 -1.02 -28.66
CA GLU A 151 1.16 -1.88 -28.57
C GLU A 151 0.49 -1.83 -27.17
N ALA A 152 1.19 -1.37 -26.13
CA ALA A 152 0.64 -0.85 -24.87
C ALA A 152 1.78 -0.37 -23.96
N LEU A 153 1.58 0.74 -23.24
CA LEU A 153 2.47 1.14 -22.13
C LEU A 153 1.80 0.86 -20.78
N THR A 154 2.57 0.57 -19.74
CA THR A 154 2.05 0.43 -18.36
C THR A 154 2.89 1.27 -17.41
N VAL A 155 2.35 1.55 -16.21
CA VAL A 155 3.11 2.19 -15.15
C VAL A 155 3.43 1.13 -14.10
N ARG A 156 4.69 1.07 -13.68
CA ARG A 156 5.12 0.31 -12.50
C ARG A 156 5.37 1.28 -11.36
N ALA A 157 4.76 1.03 -10.22
CA ALA A 157 5.03 1.72 -8.97
C ALA A 157 5.83 0.80 -8.05
N GLN A 158 6.84 1.34 -7.38
CA GLN A 158 7.70 0.61 -6.44
C GLN A 158 7.98 1.46 -5.20
N LEU A 159 8.17 0.85 -4.04
CA LEU A 159 8.61 1.60 -2.86
C LEU A 159 10.09 1.99 -3.00
N ALA A 160 10.42 3.22 -2.60
CA ALA A 160 11.79 3.72 -2.69
C ALA A 160 12.77 2.91 -1.83
N ASP A 161 12.35 2.55 -0.61
CA ASP A 161 13.17 1.81 0.35
C ASP A 161 12.98 0.28 0.29
N ALA A 162 12.08 -0.21 -0.57
CA ALA A 162 11.77 -1.64 -0.74
C ALA A 162 11.37 -1.93 -2.20
N PRO A 163 12.31 -1.84 -3.16
CA PRO A 163 12.02 -1.92 -4.60
C PRO A 163 11.47 -3.28 -5.06
N GLU A 164 11.63 -4.33 -4.26
CA GLU A 164 11.00 -5.64 -4.44
C GLU A 164 9.48 -5.59 -4.25
N LEU A 165 8.98 -4.61 -3.47
CA LEU A 165 7.56 -4.34 -3.30
C LEU A 165 7.10 -3.38 -4.40
N ALA A 166 6.80 -3.95 -5.56
CA ALA A 166 6.34 -3.23 -6.73
C ALA A 166 5.06 -3.82 -7.30
N VAL A 167 4.25 -2.95 -7.91
CA VAL A 167 3.00 -3.32 -8.59
C VAL A 167 2.94 -2.63 -9.93
N THR A 168 2.50 -3.36 -10.95
CA THR A 168 2.23 -2.83 -12.29
C THR A 168 0.74 -2.51 -12.42
N PHE A 169 0.44 -1.31 -12.91
CA PHE A 169 -0.92 -0.85 -13.17
C PHE A 169 -1.59 -1.77 -14.18
N SER A 170 -2.80 -2.20 -13.88
CA SER A 170 -3.53 -3.14 -14.73
C SER A 170 -4.14 -2.47 -15.97
N GLN A 171 -4.26 -1.14 -15.99
CA GLN A 171 -4.80 -0.41 -17.13
C GLN A 171 -3.66 0.01 -18.06
N PRO A 172 -3.59 -0.56 -19.29
CA PRO A 172 -2.61 -0.14 -20.27
C PRO A 172 -2.99 1.24 -20.83
N ILE A 173 -1.96 1.99 -21.23
CA ILE A 173 -2.08 3.24 -21.95
C ILE A 173 -2.00 2.92 -23.43
N VAL A 174 -3.12 3.11 -24.14
CA VAL A 174 -3.21 2.92 -25.59
C VAL A 174 -2.92 4.27 -26.25
N VAL A 175 -1.84 4.31 -27.04
CA VAL A 175 -1.45 5.52 -27.77
C VAL A 175 -1.94 5.39 -29.21
N GLU A 176 -2.86 6.27 -29.60
CA GLU A 176 -3.28 6.40 -31.01
C GLU A 176 -2.59 7.62 -31.61
N TRP A 177 -1.88 7.44 -32.74
CA TRP A 177 -1.43 8.58 -33.53
C TRP A 177 -2.66 9.23 -34.17
N LEU A 178 -2.86 10.53 -33.93
CA LEU A 178 -3.79 11.30 -34.75
C LEU A 178 -3.24 11.33 -36.18
N ALA A 179 -3.94 10.68 -37.10
CA ALA A 179 -3.62 10.65 -38.53
C ALA A 179 -3.90 12.00 -39.22
#